data_AF-A0A368XDS3-F1
#
_entry.id   AF-A0A368XDS3-F1
#
_cell.length_a   1.000
_cell.length_b   1.000
_cell.length_c   1.000
_cell.angle_alpha   90.00
_cell.angle_beta   90.00
_cell.angle_gamma   90.00
#
_symmetry.space_group_name_H-M   'P 1'
#
loop_
_entity.id
_entity.type
_entity.pdbx_description
1 polymer ?
#
loop_
_entity_poly.entity_id
_entity_poly.type
_entity_poly.pdbx_seq_one_letter_code
_entity_poly.pdbx_strand_id
1 'polypeptide(L)'
;MKLKTLKPTLRTVGPAVRTMGQTWRTSGMTTTERGYGYRWQKARARFLRNNPLCVYCERAGRVELATVVDHIVPHRGNPEIFWDESRWQSLCKPCHDVTKAREERGSPTHQGIGTDGWPVDPGASTDYPPQGGPSRLRQGRGS
;
A
#
# COMPACT_ATOMS: atom_id res chain seq x y z
N MET A 1 28.35 -50.41 -7.31
CA MET A 1 28.89 -49.60 -6.19
C MET A 1 27.88 -48.50 -5.87
N LYS A 2 27.43 -48.36 -4.61
CA LYS A 2 26.50 -47.29 -4.19
C LYS A 2 27.29 -46.19 -3.49
N LEU A 3 27.20 -44.96 -3.97
CA LEU A 3 27.80 -43.78 -3.34
C LEU A 3 26.98 -43.41 -2.09
N LYS A 4 27.68 -43.20 -0.97
CA LYS A 4 27.08 -42.73 0.29
C LYS A 4 27.06 -41.20 0.27
N THR A 5 25.89 -40.58 0.23
CA THR A 5 25.74 -39.12 0.29
C THR A 5 26.05 -38.61 1.69
N LEU A 6 26.90 -37.58 1.78
CA LEU A 6 27.24 -36.90 3.03
C LEU A 6 26.11 -35.96 3.46
N LYS A 7 25.86 -35.88 4.77
CA LYS A 7 24.82 -35.00 5.34
C LYS A 7 25.25 -33.53 5.25
N PRO A 8 24.41 -32.64 4.73
CA PRO A 8 24.72 -31.21 4.70
C PRO A 8 24.79 -30.64 6.13
N THR A 9 25.86 -29.91 6.43
CA THR A 9 26.15 -29.27 7.73
C THR A 9 25.59 -27.85 7.86
N LEU A 10 24.88 -27.35 6.84
CA LEU A 10 24.28 -26.02 6.85
C LEU A 10 23.15 -25.96 7.89
N ARG A 11 23.32 -25.11 8.91
CA ARG A 11 22.25 -24.70 9.82
C ARG A 11 21.21 -23.93 9.02
N THR A 12 19.97 -24.43 9.02
CA THR A 12 18.82 -23.68 8.52
C THR A 12 18.58 -22.48 9.42
N VAL A 13 18.73 -21.29 8.87
CA VAL A 13 18.27 -20.06 9.53
C VAL A 13 16.75 -20.08 9.45
N GLY A 14 16.07 -20.02 10.59
CA GLY A 14 14.60 -19.92 10.63
C GLY A 14 14.11 -18.68 9.88
N PRO A 15 12.83 -18.64 9.45
CA PRO A 15 12.32 -17.51 8.70
C PRO A 15 12.45 -16.22 9.52
N ALA A 16 13.22 -15.27 8.99
CA ALA A 16 13.42 -13.94 9.60
C ALA A 16 12.19 -13.02 9.46
N VAL A 17 11.14 -13.48 8.78
CA VAL A 17 9.95 -12.68 8.50
C VAL A 17 9.00 -12.77 9.69
N ARG A 18 8.85 -11.66 10.40
CA ARG A 18 7.78 -11.48 11.37
C ARG A 18 6.45 -11.62 10.62
N THR A 19 5.65 -12.63 10.96
CA THR A 19 4.28 -12.76 10.46
C THR A 19 3.51 -11.51 10.88
N MET A 20 3.12 -10.68 9.91
CA MET A 20 2.19 -9.58 10.15
C MET A 20 0.92 -10.18 10.76
N GLY A 21 0.43 -9.60 11.86
CA GLY A 21 -0.81 -10.07 12.52
C GLY A 21 -1.97 -10.13 11.52
N GLN A 22 -2.95 -11.01 11.79
CA GLN A 22 -4.11 -11.16 10.91
C GLN A 22 -4.87 -9.82 10.85
N THR A 23 -4.90 -9.20 9.67
CA THR A 23 -5.71 -8.02 9.37
C THR A 23 -7.05 -8.47 8.78
N TRP A 24 -8.05 -7.60 8.71
CA TRP A 24 -9.30 -7.93 8.00
C TRP A 24 -9.07 -8.33 6.52
N ARG A 25 -7.94 -7.92 5.91
CA ARG A 25 -7.53 -8.30 4.55
C ARG A 25 -6.80 -9.65 4.50
N THR A 26 -6.08 -10.00 5.56
CA THR A 26 -5.24 -11.20 5.66
C THR A 26 -5.81 -12.25 6.61
N SER A 27 -7.05 -12.08 7.05
CA SER A 27 -7.83 -13.10 7.74
C SER A 27 -7.97 -14.32 6.84
N GLY A 28 -7.95 -15.54 7.40
CA GLY A 28 -8.18 -16.79 6.67
C GLY A 28 -9.56 -16.93 6.01
N MET A 29 -10.40 -15.90 6.08
CA MET A 29 -11.70 -15.82 5.42
C MET A 29 -11.58 -15.78 3.90
N THR A 30 -12.55 -16.38 3.22
CA THR A 30 -12.75 -16.29 1.77
C THR A 30 -13.24 -14.90 1.37
N THR A 31 -13.16 -14.59 0.08
CA THR A 31 -13.69 -13.32 -0.49
C THR A 31 -15.19 -13.15 -0.24
N THR A 32 -15.94 -14.23 -0.33
CA THR A 32 -17.39 -14.26 -0.08
C THR A 32 -17.70 -13.96 1.38
N GLU A 33 -16.97 -14.57 2.33
CA GLU A 33 -17.13 -14.29 3.77
C GLU A 33 -16.82 -12.84 4.12
N ARG A 34 -15.88 -12.20 3.39
CA ARG A 34 -15.61 -10.76 3.52
C ARG A 34 -16.68 -9.85 2.90
N GLY A 35 -17.71 -10.41 2.26
CA GLY A 35 -18.83 -9.66 1.67
C GLY A 35 -18.80 -9.56 0.14
N TYR A 36 -17.75 -10.01 -0.54
CA TYR A 36 -17.57 -9.88 -2.00
C TYR A 36 -18.23 -11.02 -2.82
N GLY A 37 -19.29 -11.64 -2.30
CA GLY A 37 -20.01 -12.76 -2.94
C GLY A 37 -21.06 -12.34 -3.98
N TYR A 38 -21.98 -13.25 -4.31
CA TYR A 38 -23.06 -13.03 -5.31
C TYR A 38 -23.91 -11.78 -5.03
N ARG A 39 -24.27 -11.54 -3.76
CA ARG A 39 -25.04 -10.36 -3.35
C ARG A 39 -24.32 -9.06 -3.73
N TRP A 40 -23.00 -9.02 -3.55
CA TRP A 40 -22.17 -7.88 -3.94
C TRP A 40 -22.14 -7.71 -5.46
N GLN A 41 -21.95 -8.80 -6.21
CA GLN A 41 -21.93 -8.74 -7.68
C GLN A 41 -23.24 -8.16 -8.24
N LYS A 42 -24.38 -8.57 -7.70
CA LYS A 42 -25.71 -8.06 -8.10
C LYS A 42 -25.87 -6.57 -7.75
N ALA A 43 -25.50 -6.18 -6.53
CA ALA A 43 -25.59 -4.79 -6.09
C ALA A 43 -24.65 -3.88 -6.89
N ARG A 44 -23.40 -4.31 -7.10
CA ARG A 44 -22.41 -3.66 -7.96
C ARG A 44 -22.94 -3.43 -9.37
N ALA A 45 -23.53 -4.45 -10.00
CA ALA A 45 -24.08 -4.33 -11.35
C ALA A 45 -25.25 -3.34 -11.41
N ARG A 46 -26.11 -3.28 -10.39
CA ARG A 46 -27.17 -2.26 -10.30
C ARG A 46 -26.57 -0.86 -10.14
N PHE A 47 -25.61 -0.71 -9.23
CA PHE A 47 -24.99 0.58 -8.95
C PHE A 47 -24.28 1.16 -10.17
N LEU A 48 -23.51 0.36 -10.92
CA LEU A 48 -22.82 0.80 -12.13
C LEU A 48 -23.78 1.14 -13.28
N ARG A 49 -24.96 0.51 -13.36
CA ARG A 49 -25.98 0.92 -14.35
C ARG A 49 -26.56 2.31 -14.04
N ASN A 50 -26.71 2.64 -12.75
CA ASN A 50 -27.22 3.94 -12.33
C ASN A 50 -26.13 5.02 -12.30
N ASN A 51 -24.87 4.62 -12.14
CA ASN A 51 -23.71 5.50 -12.06
C ASN A 51 -22.65 5.06 -13.11
N PRO A 52 -22.91 5.29 -14.40
CA PRO A 52 -22.09 4.74 -15.48
C PRO A 52 -20.76 5.47 -15.68
N LEU A 53 -20.57 6.64 -15.08
CA LEU A 53 -19.39 7.48 -15.26
C LEU A 53 -18.45 7.43 -14.07
N CYS A 54 -17.15 7.59 -14.35
CA CYS A 54 -16.12 7.69 -13.34
C CYS A 54 -16.14 9.08 -12.68
N VAL A 55 -16.42 9.13 -11.39
CA VAL A 55 -16.53 10.40 -10.65
C VAL A 55 -15.23 11.21 -10.63
N TYR A 56 -14.06 10.55 -10.72
CA TYR A 56 -12.76 11.23 -10.77
C TYR A 56 -12.48 11.83 -12.15
N CYS A 57 -12.90 11.15 -13.21
CA CYS A 57 -12.80 11.69 -14.55
C CYS A 57 -13.76 12.87 -14.73
N GLU A 58 -15.00 12.76 -14.25
CA GLU A 58 -15.98 13.86 -14.32
C GLU A 58 -15.48 15.13 -13.63
N ARG A 59 -14.92 15.01 -12.41
CA ARG A 59 -14.29 16.13 -11.69
C ARG A 59 -13.14 16.78 -12.46
N ALA A 60 -12.47 16.01 -13.31
CA ALA A 60 -11.39 16.48 -14.17
C ALA A 60 -11.87 16.90 -15.57
N GLY A 61 -13.18 17.02 -15.80
CA GLY A 61 -13.76 17.40 -17.09
C GLY A 61 -13.67 16.33 -18.18
N ARG A 62 -13.45 15.06 -17.81
CA ARG A 62 -13.37 13.91 -18.73
C ARG A 62 -14.57 12.99 -18.58
N VAL A 63 -15.00 12.38 -19.68
CA VAL A 63 -16.06 11.37 -19.68
C VAL A 63 -15.42 10.00 -19.88
N GLU A 64 -15.50 9.15 -18.86
CA GLU A 64 -14.94 7.80 -18.87
C GLU A 64 -15.91 6.84 -18.17
N LEU A 65 -16.09 5.65 -18.75
CA LEU A 65 -16.99 4.64 -18.17
C LEU A 65 -16.44 4.09 -16.85
N ALA A 66 -17.31 4.02 -15.85
CA ALA A 66 -17.01 3.35 -14.60
C ALA A 66 -17.12 1.83 -14.77
N THR A 67 -16.10 1.14 -14.25
CA THR A 67 -16.03 -0.33 -14.27
C THR A 67 -15.80 -0.91 -12.88
N VAL A 68 -15.64 -0.07 -11.86
CA VAL A 68 -15.39 -0.49 -10.48
C VAL A 68 -16.29 0.31 -9.55
N VAL A 69 -16.81 -0.36 -8.52
CA VAL A 69 -17.47 0.29 -7.39
C VAL A 69 -16.48 0.26 -6.24
N ASP A 70 -16.22 1.43 -5.70
CA ASP A 70 -15.26 1.65 -4.63
C ASP A 70 -15.95 2.25 -3.40
N HIS A 71 -15.44 1.93 -2.22
CA HIS A 71 -15.93 2.51 -0.96
C HIS A 71 -15.16 3.81 -0.67
N ILE A 72 -15.86 4.94 -0.68
CA ILE A 72 -15.30 6.27 -0.38
C ILE A 72 -14.55 6.22 0.96
N VAL A 73 -15.21 5.65 1.99
CA VAL A 73 -14.61 5.37 3.29
C VAL A 73 -14.27 3.88 3.36
N PRO A 74 -13.00 3.50 3.62
CA PRO A 74 -12.62 2.10 3.76
C PRO A 74 -13.39 1.44 4.90
N HIS A 75 -14.18 0.41 4.59
CA HIS A 75 -15.05 -0.25 5.56
C HIS A 75 -14.30 -1.03 6.66
N ARG A 76 -13.04 -1.44 6.43
CA ARG A 76 -12.17 -2.16 7.40
C ARG A 76 -12.83 -3.39 8.06
N GLY A 77 -13.72 -4.07 7.32
CA GLY A 77 -14.48 -5.21 7.82
C GLY A 77 -15.82 -4.87 8.47
N ASN A 78 -16.19 -3.59 8.62
CA ASN A 78 -17.51 -3.18 9.10
C ASN A 78 -18.58 -3.42 8.00
N PRO A 79 -19.58 -4.29 8.24
CA PRO A 79 -20.61 -4.59 7.25
C PRO A 79 -21.58 -3.44 6.99
N GLU A 80 -21.84 -2.55 7.96
CA GLU A 80 -22.74 -1.42 7.77
C GLU A 80 -22.16 -0.43 6.77
N ILE A 81 -20.87 -0.11 6.91
CA ILE A 81 -20.15 0.76 5.95
C ILE A 81 -20.03 0.06 4.59
N PHE A 82 -19.84 -1.27 4.58
CA PHE A 82 -19.72 -2.03 3.34
C PHE A 82 -20.99 -1.96 2.49
N TRP A 83 -22.17 -2.09 3.12
CA TRP A 83 -23.47 -2.13 2.44
C TRP A 83 -24.15 -0.78 2.30
N ASP A 84 -23.56 0.29 2.81
CA ASP A 84 -24.05 1.65 2.63
C ASP A 84 -23.72 2.18 1.23
N GLU A 85 -24.71 2.15 0.34
CA GLU A 85 -24.60 2.64 -1.04
C GLU A 85 -24.28 4.14 -1.12
N SER A 86 -24.61 4.94 -0.11
CA SER A 86 -24.25 6.37 -0.11
C SER A 86 -22.74 6.60 0.07
N ARG A 87 -22.01 5.55 0.47
CA ARG A 87 -20.54 5.55 0.58
C ARG A 87 -19.87 4.89 -0.60
N TRP A 88 -20.61 4.47 -1.62
CA TRP A 88 -20.06 3.92 -2.84
C TRP A 88 -19.77 5.02 -3.86
N GLN A 89 -18.74 4.83 -4.67
CA GLN A 89 -18.44 5.67 -5.82
C GLN A 89 -18.09 4.83 -7.05
N SER A 90 -18.46 5.32 -8.23
CA SER A 90 -18.20 4.70 -9.52
C SER A 90 -16.86 5.20 -10.08
N LEU A 91 -15.92 4.28 -10.33
CA LEU A 91 -14.58 4.61 -10.82
C LEU A 91 -14.23 3.76 -12.05
N CYS A 92 -13.44 4.34 -12.95
CA CYS A 92 -12.73 3.57 -13.97
C CYS A 92 -11.53 2.84 -13.34
N LYS A 93 -11.07 1.76 -13.96
CA LYS A 93 -9.94 0.96 -13.46
C LYS A 93 -8.67 1.79 -13.21
N PRO A 94 -8.26 2.71 -14.10
CA PRO A 94 -7.07 3.54 -13.86
C PRO A 94 -7.19 4.44 -12.61
N CYS A 95 -8.32 5.12 -12.42
CA CYS A 95 -8.52 6.00 -11.26
C CYS A 95 -8.59 5.22 -9.94
N HIS A 96 -9.22 4.04 -9.97
CA HIS A 96 -9.26 3.14 -8.82
C HIS A 96 -7.86 2.67 -8.40
N ASP A 97 -7.05 2.21 -9.37
CA ASP A 97 -5.74 1.61 -9.07
C ASP A 97 -4.66 2.63 -8.69
N VAL A 98 -4.77 3.87 -9.18
CA VAL A 98 -3.73 4.89 -8.99
C VAL A 98 -4.17 5.94 -8.00
N THR A 99 -5.21 6.72 -8.34
CA THR A 99 -5.59 7.90 -7.55
C THR A 99 -6.17 7.49 -6.20
N LYS A 100 -7.16 6.60 -6.21
CA LYS A 100 -7.79 6.11 -4.98
C LYS A 100 -6.81 5.32 -4.12
N ALA A 101 -6.02 4.43 -4.72
CA ALA A 101 -5.00 3.68 -3.98
C ALA A 101 -3.95 4.60 -3.33
N ARG A 102 -3.57 5.71 -3.98
CA ARG A 102 -2.67 6.71 -3.41
C ARG A 102 -3.31 7.45 -2.23
N GLU A 103 -4.56 7.86 -2.35
CA GLU A 103 -5.31 8.50 -1.28
C GLU A 103 -5.43 7.59 -0.04
N GLU A 104 -5.70 6.29 -0.24
CA GLU A 104 -5.83 5.33 0.86
C GLU A 104 -4.52 5.02 1.58
N ARG A 105 -3.38 5.06 0.88
CA ARG A 105 -2.06 4.87 1.48
C ARG A 105 -1.63 6.07 2.32
N GLY A 106 -2.31 7.21 2.17
CA GLY A 106 -1.86 8.50 2.66
C GLY A 106 -0.71 9.04 1.81
N SER A 107 -0.55 10.37 1.78
CA SER A 107 0.68 10.95 1.24
C SER A 107 1.85 10.45 2.07
N PRO A 108 2.92 9.88 1.46
CA PRO A 108 4.19 9.79 2.15
C PRO A 108 4.50 11.21 2.63
N THR A 109 4.76 11.39 3.93
CA THR A 109 5.48 12.57 4.38
C THR A 109 6.67 12.70 3.44
N HIS A 110 6.70 13.74 2.62
CA HIS A 110 7.77 13.95 1.67
C HIS A 110 9.02 14.15 2.53
N GLN A 111 9.79 13.09 2.76
CA GLN A 111 11.16 13.22 3.22
C GLN A 111 11.81 14.01 2.10
N GLY A 112 12.07 15.30 2.36
CA GLY A 112 12.85 16.12 1.45
C GLY A 112 14.13 15.35 1.12
N ILE A 113 14.53 15.37 -0.14
CA ILE A 113 15.86 14.90 -0.48
C ILE A 113 16.79 16.06 -0.15
N GLY A 114 17.76 15.82 0.74
CA GLY A 114 18.78 16.78 1.09
C GLY A 114 19.61 17.17 -0.14
N THR A 115 20.37 18.26 -0.05
CA THR A 115 21.27 18.70 -1.12
C THR A 115 22.42 17.72 -1.38
N ASP A 116 22.63 16.77 -0.47
CA ASP A 116 23.56 15.65 -0.55
C ASP A 116 22.95 14.39 -1.20
N GLY A 117 21.66 14.42 -1.55
CA GLY A 117 20.95 13.31 -2.16
C GLY A 117 20.41 12.27 -1.18
N TRP A 118 20.55 12.48 0.13
CA TRP A 118 20.01 11.57 1.16
C TRP A 118 18.65 12.05 1.69
N PRO A 119 17.76 11.15 2.15
CA PRO A 119 16.51 11.56 2.79
C PRO A 119 16.80 12.41 4.04
N VAL A 120 16.16 13.59 4.16
CA VAL A 120 16.25 14.38 5.40
C VAL A 120 15.49 13.65 6.51
N ASP A 121 16.06 13.65 7.71
CA ASP A 121 15.39 13.08 8.86
C ASP A 121 14.04 13.78 9.09
N PRO A 122 12.95 13.02 9.30
CA PRO A 122 11.61 13.58 9.52
C PRO A 122 11.58 14.28 10.88
N GLY A 123 11.95 15.57 10.89
CA GLY A 123 12.05 16.40 12.09
C GLY A 123 13.15 17.46 12.05
N ALA A 124 14.08 17.40 11.10
CA ALA A 124 15.08 18.44 10.91
C ALA A 124 14.45 19.65 10.21
N SER A 125 14.13 20.69 10.98
CA SER A 125 13.79 22.01 10.45
C SER A 125 14.94 22.53 9.57
N THR A 126 14.60 23.14 8.44
CA THR A 126 15.53 23.73 7.45
C THR A 126 16.40 24.89 7.98
N ASP A 127 16.28 25.26 9.25
CA ASP A 127 16.86 26.46 9.85
C ASP A 127 18.15 26.22 10.66
N TYR A 128 19.06 25.34 10.22
CA TYR A 128 20.35 25.18 10.90
C TYR A 128 21.57 25.09 9.95
N PRO A 129 22.51 26.04 10.04
CA PRO A 129 23.94 25.78 9.84
C PRO A 129 24.72 25.99 11.16
N PRO A 130 26.04 25.72 11.22
CA PRO A 130 26.78 24.47 11.09
C PRO A 130 27.46 24.09 12.44
N GLN A 131 27.99 22.88 12.65
CA GLN A 131 29.21 22.63 13.46
C GLN A 131 29.80 21.23 13.12
N GLY A 132 31.13 21.14 13.08
CA GLY A 132 31.89 20.04 12.48
C GLY A 132 31.85 18.66 13.16
N GLY A 133 32.24 17.65 12.38
CA GLY A 133 32.46 16.25 12.80
C GLY A 133 33.48 15.56 11.87
N PRO A 134 34.20 14.52 12.32
CA PRO A 134 35.65 14.61 12.50
C PRO A 134 36.49 14.17 11.29
N SER A 135 37.57 14.92 11.07
CA SER A 135 38.72 14.54 10.25
C SER A 135 39.34 13.24 10.79
N ARG A 136 39.20 12.14 10.04
CA ARG A 136 40.02 10.95 10.28
C ARG A 136 41.41 11.18 9.71
N LEU A 137 42.29 11.65 10.57
CA LEU A 137 43.74 11.61 10.39
C LEU A 137 44.17 10.15 10.13
N ARG A 138 44.65 9.86 8.93
CA ARG A 138 45.25 8.58 8.56
C ARG A 138 46.65 8.53 9.17
N GLN A 139 46.79 7.96 10.37
CA GLN A 139 48.12 7.59 10.88
C GLN A 139 48.59 6.31 10.21
N GLY A 140 49.73 6.39 9.54
CA GLY A 140 50.50 5.24 9.09
C GLY A 140 51.29 4.58 10.23
N ARG A 141 51.78 3.38 9.94
CA ARG A 141 52.91 2.62 10.50
C ARG A 141 53.02 1.42 9.52
N GLY A 142 54.11 1.17 8.78
CA GLY A 142 55.49 0.94 9.26
C GLY A 142 55.49 -0.39 10.03
N SER A 143 56.16 -1.47 9.64
CA SER A 143 57.35 -1.69 8.80
C SER A 143 57.30 -3.08 8.18
#